data_AF-A0A7C6Y6P4-F1
#
_entry.id   AF-A0A7C6Y6P4-F1
#
_cell.length_a   1.000
_cell.length_b   1.000
_cell.length_c   1.000
_cell.angle_alpha   90.00
_cell.angle_beta   90.00
_cell.angle_gamma   90.00
#
_symmetry.space_group_name_H-M   'P 1'
#
loop_
_entity.id
_entity.type
_entity.pdbx_description
1 polymer ?
#
loop_
_entity_poly.entity_id
_entity_poly.type
_entity_poly.pdbx_seq_one_letter_code
_entity_poly.pdbx_strand_id
1 'polypeptide(L)'
;MGFESTLYLNMYSILILGIVLFNLYKKYGINNKVTKLFVTMIFVTIIMLFFDSLGRFDGMEKPYYIYLNKIGNTVSFMLNPVLVCFWMMFVLEIVSISKAKQNIIKYI
;
A
#
# COMPACT_ATOMS: atom_id res chain seq x y z
N MET A 1 -0.72 -22.97 5.84
CA MET A 1 -1.02 -22.55 4.46
C MET A 1 0.26 -22.69 3.65
N GLY A 2 0.22 -23.36 2.49
CA GLY A 2 1.43 -23.58 1.68
C GLY A 2 1.95 -22.31 1.02
N PHE A 3 3.26 -22.27 0.70
CA PHE A 3 3.91 -21.20 -0.05
C PHE A 3 3.09 -20.72 -1.26
N GLU A 4 2.62 -21.68 -2.07
CA GLU A 4 1.83 -21.43 -3.27
C GLU A 4 0.54 -20.64 -2.98
N SER A 5 -0.17 -20.99 -1.90
CA SER A 5 -1.41 -20.31 -1.53
C SER A 5 -1.20 -18.82 -1.19
N THR A 6 -0.08 -18.48 -0.57
CA THR A 6 0.24 -17.07 -0.29
C THR A 6 0.63 -16.35 -1.56
N LEU A 7 1.40 -17.00 -2.43
CA LEU A 7 1.85 -16.42 -3.69
C LEU A 7 0.65 -16.09 -4.60
N TYR A 8 -0.32 -16.99 -4.71
CA TYR A 8 -1.58 -16.71 -5.42
C TYR A 8 -2.34 -15.54 -4.80
N LEU A 9 -2.47 -15.52 -3.47
CA LEU A 9 -3.18 -14.45 -2.77
C LEU A 9 -2.52 -13.08 -2.98
N ASN A 10 -1.19 -13.01 -2.94
CA ASN A 10 -0.44 -11.79 -3.19
C ASN A 10 -0.59 -11.34 -4.65
N MET A 11 -0.57 -12.26 -5.62
CA MET A 11 -0.84 -11.92 -7.03
C MET A 11 -2.24 -11.33 -7.22
N TYR A 12 -3.28 -11.98 -6.69
CA TYR A 12 -4.65 -11.47 -6.77
C TYR A 12 -4.78 -10.09 -6.11
N SER A 13 -4.13 -9.90 -4.95
CA SER A 13 -4.12 -8.61 -4.25
C SER A 13 -3.47 -7.51 -5.08
N ILE A 14 -2.31 -7.79 -5.71
CA ILE A 14 -1.64 -6.83 -6.61
C ILE A 14 -2.54 -6.48 -7.80
N LEU A 15 -3.19 -7.47 -8.42
CA LEU A 15 -4.12 -7.25 -9.55
C LEU A 15 -5.28 -6.34 -9.15
N ILE A 16 -5.92 -6.61 -8.00
CA ILE A 16 -7.03 -5.81 -7.48
C ILE A 16 -6.56 -4.37 -7.23
N LEU A 17 -5.41 -4.18 -6.56
CA LEU A 17 -4.87 -2.86 -6.29
C LEU A 17 -4.51 -2.11 -7.58
N GLY A 18 -4.01 -2.81 -8.60
CA GLY A 18 -3.77 -2.24 -9.93
C GLY A 18 -5.05 -1.74 -10.60
N ILE A 19 -6.14 -2.51 -10.53
CA ILE A 19 -7.47 -2.11 -11.03
C ILE A 19 -7.99 -0.88 -10.28
N VAL A 20 -7.82 -0.83 -8.95
CA VAL A 20 -8.20 0.33 -8.14
C VAL A 20 -7.40 1.57 -8.54
N LEU A 21 -6.09 1.47 -8.71
CA LEU A 21 -5.24 2.57 -9.18
C LEU A 21 -5.68 3.10 -10.55
N PHE A 22 -5.94 2.20 -11.49
CA PHE A 22 -6.39 2.58 -12.84
C PHE A 22 -7.72 3.34 -12.79
N ASN A 23 -8.68 2.85 -12.02
CA ASN A 23 -9.98 3.50 -11.87
C ASN A 23 -9.88 4.86 -11.17
N LEU A 24 -9.04 4.98 -10.13
CA LEU A 24 -8.79 6.26 -9.44
C LEU A 24 -8.19 7.30 -10.39
N TYR A 25 -7.18 6.88 -11.16
CA TYR A 25 -6.51 7.75 -12.12
C TYR A 25 -7.49 8.26 -13.17
N LYS A 26 -8.30 7.35 -13.74
CA LYS A 26 -9.30 7.67 -14.76
C LYS A 26 -10.41 8.60 -14.23
N LYS A 27 -10.88 8.40 -13.00
CA LYS A 27 -12.09 9.07 -12.48
C LYS A 27 -11.81 10.40 -11.79
N TYR A 28 -10.71 10.51 -11.05
CA TYR A 28 -10.48 11.66 -10.17
C TYR A 28 -9.26 12.51 -10.55
N GLY A 29 -8.34 11.97 -11.37
CA GLY A 29 -7.02 12.57 -11.56
C GLY A 29 -6.22 12.66 -10.25
N ILE A 30 -4.91 12.90 -10.33
CA ILE A 30 -4.03 12.99 -9.13
C ILE A 30 -3.79 14.46 -8.72
N ASN A 31 -4.84 15.28 -8.70
CA ASN A 31 -4.70 16.71 -8.40
C ASN A 31 -4.96 17.06 -6.93
N ASN A 32 -5.70 16.23 -6.19
CA ASN A 32 -5.96 16.45 -4.77
C ASN A 32 -4.92 15.74 -3.88
N LYS A 33 -4.47 16.40 -2.81
CA LYS A 33 -3.57 15.84 -1.78
C LYS A 33 -4.10 14.53 -1.19
N VAL A 34 -5.40 14.44 -0.90
CA VAL A 34 -6.04 13.21 -0.36
C VAL A 34 -5.88 12.05 -1.34
N THR A 35 -6.20 12.27 -2.62
CA THR A 35 -6.06 11.26 -3.67
C THR A 35 -4.61 10.85 -3.85
N LYS A 36 -3.67 11.81 -3.79
CA LYS A 36 -2.23 11.54 -3.89
C LYS A 36 -1.75 10.65 -2.75
N LEU A 37 -2.12 10.96 -1.50
CA LEU A 37 -1.78 10.14 -0.34
C LEU A 37 -2.36 8.72 -0.44
N PHE A 38 -3.62 8.59 -0.91
CA PHE A 38 -4.24 7.30 -1.12
C PHE A 38 -3.53 6.46 -2.19
N VAL A 39 -3.19 7.07 -3.32
CA VAL A 39 -2.41 6.42 -4.39
C VAL A 39 -1.03 6.00 -3.88
N THR A 40 -0.36 6.83 -3.09
CA THR A 40 0.93 6.49 -2.47
C THR A 40 0.81 5.30 -1.52
N MET A 41 -0.24 5.23 -0.70
CA MET A 41 -0.49 4.07 0.17
C MET A 41 -0.68 2.79 -0.65
N ILE A 42 -1.48 2.83 -1.72
CA ILE A 42 -1.68 1.65 -2.59
C ILE A 42 -0.35 1.21 -3.21
N PHE A 43 0.45 2.17 -3.69
CA PHE A 43 1.75 1.87 -4.28
C PHE A 43 2.72 1.22 -3.29
N VAL A 44 2.79 1.73 -2.05
CA VAL A 44 3.58 1.13 -0.97
C VAL A 44 3.08 -0.29 -0.66
N THR A 45 1.76 -0.51 -0.61
CA THR A 45 1.18 -1.85 -0.39
C THR A 45 1.53 -2.82 -1.51
N ILE A 46 1.50 -2.40 -2.78
CA ILE A 46 1.93 -3.24 -3.91
C ILE A 46 3.40 -3.65 -3.77
N ILE A 47 4.26 -2.69 -3.41
CA ILE A 47 5.69 -2.97 -3.14
C ILE A 47 5.82 -3.98 -1.99
N MET A 48 5.07 -3.79 -0.89
CA MET A 48 5.09 -4.72 0.24
C MET A 48 4.63 -6.13 -0.15
N LEU A 49 3.59 -6.27 -0.97
CA LEU A 49 3.12 -7.59 -1.45
C LEU A 49 4.15 -8.29 -2.35
N PHE A 50 4.87 -7.51 -3.16
CA PHE A 50 5.97 -8.04 -3.97
C PHE A 50 7.11 -8.57 -3.08
N PHE A 51 7.54 -7.78 -2.09
CA PHE A 51 8.61 -8.19 -1.17
C PHE A 51 8.18 -9.28 -0.17
N ASP A 52 6.92 -9.34 0.23
CA ASP A 52 6.36 -10.44 1.02
C ASP A 52 6.44 -11.76 0.23
N SER A 53 6.17 -11.72 -1.07
CA SER A 53 6.34 -12.88 -1.95
C SER A 53 7.80 -13.32 -2.07
N LEU A 54 8.76 -12.37 -2.10
CA LEU A 54 10.20 -12.65 -2.07
C LEU A 54 10.69 -13.19 -0.71
N GLY A 55 10.05 -12.80 0.39
CA GLY A 55 10.33 -13.26 1.74
C GLY A 55 10.06 -14.76 1.93
N ARG A 56 9.06 -15.31 1.23
CA ARG A 56 8.57 -16.67 1.47
C ARG A 56 9.26 -17.78 0.68
N PHE A 57 10.34 -17.49 -0.04
CA PHE A 57 11.12 -18.52 -0.72
C PHE A 57 12.01 -19.36 0.22
N ASP A 58 11.80 -19.29 1.54
CA ASP A 58 12.58 -20.00 2.56
C ASP A 58 12.53 -21.54 2.45
N GLY A 59 11.49 -22.09 1.82
CA GLY A 59 11.29 -23.52 1.61
C GLY A 59 12.15 -24.14 0.49
N MET A 60 13.06 -23.41 -0.14
CA MET A 60 13.93 -23.93 -1.21
C MET A 60 15.41 -23.95 -0.80
N GLU A 61 16.06 -25.10 -1.01
CA GLU A 61 17.41 -25.42 -0.49
C GLU A 61 18.56 -24.63 -1.09
N LYS A 62 18.32 -23.74 -2.05
CA LYS A 62 19.40 -23.03 -2.75
C LYS A 62 19.83 -21.76 -2.00
N PRO A 63 21.14 -21.48 -1.93
CA PRO A 63 21.69 -20.39 -1.09
C PRO A 63 21.23 -18.98 -1.49
N TYR A 64 20.80 -18.77 -2.73
CA TYR A 64 20.28 -17.46 -3.16
C TYR A 64 18.93 -17.11 -2.53
N TYR A 65 18.13 -18.09 -2.08
CA TYR A 65 16.85 -17.84 -1.43
C TYR A 65 16.98 -17.23 -0.05
N ILE A 66 18.10 -17.48 0.66
CA ILE A 66 18.40 -16.85 1.95
C ILE A 66 18.53 -15.33 1.79
N TYR A 67 19.20 -14.87 0.72
CA TYR A 67 19.35 -13.44 0.44
C TYR A 67 18.01 -12.80 0.06
N LEU A 68 17.21 -13.47 -0.79
CA LEU A 68 15.87 -12.99 -1.15
C LEU A 68 14.95 -12.87 0.07
N ASN A 69 14.99 -13.86 0.96
CA ASN A 69 14.22 -13.87 2.20
C ASN A 69 14.61 -12.68 3.10
N LYS A 70 15.92 -12.49 3.33
CA LYS A 70 16.43 -11.38 4.14
C LYS A 70 16.03 -10.02 3.56
N ILE A 71 16.15 -9.84 2.25
CA ILE A 71 15.76 -8.59 1.58
C ILE A 71 14.24 -8.37 1.70
N GLY A 72 13.44 -9.38 1.36
CA GLY A 72 11.97 -9.34 1.45
C GLY A 72 11.49 -8.92 2.83
N ASN A 73 11.96 -9.62 3.86
CA ASN A 73 11.58 -9.32 5.24
C ASN A 73 12.07 -7.96 5.72
N THR A 74 13.30 -7.56 5.34
CA THR A 74 13.84 -6.25 5.73
C THR A 74 13.01 -5.12 5.13
N VAL A 75 12.69 -5.20 3.84
CA VAL A 75 11.88 -4.17 3.15
C VAL A 75 10.46 -4.14 3.72
N SER A 76 9.82 -5.29 3.93
CA SER A 76 8.49 -5.35 4.54
C SER A 76 8.47 -4.76 5.95
N PHE A 77 9.50 -5.03 6.76
CA PHE A 77 9.62 -4.45 8.10
C PHE A 77 9.82 -2.94 8.07
N MET A 78 10.64 -2.42 7.15
CA MET A 78 10.87 -0.98 6.99
C MET A 78 9.64 -0.23 6.46
N LEU A 79 8.88 -0.83 5.54
CA LEU A 79 7.72 -0.18 4.92
C LEU A 79 6.48 -0.18 5.81
N ASN A 80 6.38 -1.08 6.79
CA ASN A 80 5.26 -1.14 7.72
C ASN A 80 5.00 0.20 8.45
N PRO A 81 5.99 0.81 9.15
CA PRO A 81 5.78 2.11 9.79
C PRO A 81 5.55 3.23 8.76
N VAL A 82 6.15 3.14 7.57
CA VAL A 82 5.93 4.11 6.48
C VAL A 82 4.46 4.13 6.05
N LEU A 83 3.82 2.96 5.94
CA LEU A 83 2.40 2.84 5.62
C LEU A 83 1.52 3.50 6.70
N VAL A 84 1.84 3.28 7.98
CA VAL A 84 1.12 3.91 9.11
C VAL A 84 1.27 5.43 9.07
N CYS A 85 2.46 5.95 8.77
CA CYS A 85 2.68 7.40 8.61
C CYS A 85 1.82 7.97 7.47
N PHE A 86 1.78 7.32 6.31
CA PHE A 86 0.93 7.77 5.20
C PHE A 86 -0.56 7.71 5.54
N TRP A 87 -1.00 6.68 6.26
CA TRP A 87 -2.38 6.58 6.73
C TRP A 87 -2.75 7.71 7.70
N MET A 88 -1.87 8.03 8.66
CA MET A 88 -2.07 9.15 9.58
C MET A 88 -2.20 10.48 8.82
N MET A 89 -1.31 10.74 7.86
CA MET A 89 -1.39 11.94 7.01
C MET A 89 -2.70 12.01 6.23
N PHE A 90 -3.14 10.88 5.67
CA PHE A 90 -4.40 10.78 4.94
C PHE A 90 -5.61 11.12 5.82
N VAL A 91 -5.68 10.56 7.02
CA VAL A 91 -6.76 10.86 7.99
C VAL A 91 -6.74 12.32 8.40
N LEU A 92 -5.57 12.89 8.68
CA LEU A 92 -5.44 14.30 9.07
C LEU A 92 -5.95 15.24 7.97
N GLU A 93 -5.64 14.96 6.69
CA GLU A 93 -6.11 15.75 5.56
C GLU A 93 -7.64 15.64 5.39
N ILE A 94 -8.23 14.46 5.60
CA ILE A 94 -9.69 14.31 5.55
C ILE A 94 -10.37 15.10 6.67
N VAL A 95 -9.83 15.03 7.89
CA VAL A 95 -10.37 15.75 9.04
C VAL A 95 -10.25 17.27 8.85
N SER A 96 -9.15 17.77 8.29
CA SER A 96 -8.95 19.20 8.03
C SER A 96 -9.98 19.73 7.02
N ILE A 97 -10.21 19.01 5.93
CA ILE A 97 -11.23 19.35 4.91
C ILE A 97 -12.63 19.35 5.51
N SER A 98 -12.94 18.35 6.36
CA SER A 98 -14.25 18.26 7.02
C SER A 98 -14.51 19.44 7.94
N LYS A 99 -13.53 19.83 8.76
CA LYS A 99 -13.62 21.01 9.63
C LYS A 99 -13.80 22.31 8.83
N ALA A 100 -13.05 22.49 7.74
CA ALA A 100 -13.19 23.65 6.87
C ALA A 100 -14.61 23.77 6.29
N LYS A 101 -15.20 22.64 5.85
CA LYS A 101 -16.57 22.61 5.33
C LYS A 101 -17.62 22.96 6.40
N GLN A 102 -17.46 22.46 7.62
CA GLN A 102 -18.35 22.79 8.74
C GLN A 102 -18.30 24.28 9.10
N ASN A 103 -17.12 24.90 9.07
CA ASN A 103 -17.00 26.33 9.34
C ASN A 103 -17.74 27.16 8.29
N ILE A 104 -17.66 26.82 7.01
CA ILE A 104 -18.38 27.53 5.94
C ILE A 104 -19.90 27.47 6.17
N ILE A 105 -20.45 26.30 6.52
CA ILE A 105 -21.89 26.11 6.77
C ILE A 105 -22.38 26.94 7.96
N LYS A 106 -21.52 27.21 8.96
CA LYS A 106 -21.89 28.06 10.11
C LYS A 106 -22.08 29.54 9.74
N TYR A 107 -21.60 29.99 8.60
CA TYR A 107 -21.67 31.39 8.15
C TYR A 107 -22.70 31.63 7.03
N ILE A 108 -23.49 30.60 6.67
CA ILE A 108 -24.59 30.66 5.72
C ILE A 108 -25.89 30.49 6.51
#